data_AF-A0A7C1LVD1-F1
#
_entry.id   AF-A0A7C1LVD1-F1
#
_cell.length_a   1.000
_cell.length_b   1.000
_cell.length_c   1.000
_cell.angle_alpha   90.00
_cell.angle_beta   90.00
_cell.angle_gamma   90.00
#
_symmetry.space_group_name_H-M   'P 1'
#
loop_
_entity.id
_entity.type
_entity.pdbx_description
1 polymer ?
#
loop_
_entity_poly.entity_id
_entity_poly.type
_entity_poly.pdbx_seq_one_letter_code
_entity_poly.pdbx_strand_id
1 'polypeptide(L)' 'DLGNICQLIVNCNSEKFLTTITTLSLRNLELEIGSEVFISFKATDVKCL' A
#
# COMPACT_ATOMS: atom_id res chain seq x y z
N ASP A 1 -14.33 -3.79 11.25
CA ASP A 1 -13.15 -3.68 12.12
C ASP A 1 -12.01 -4.43 11.45
N LEU A 2 -10.99 -3.73 10.94
CA LEU A 2 -9.91 -4.33 10.13
C LEU A 2 -8.74 -4.85 11.00
N GLY A 3 -8.85 -4.82 12.33
CA GLY A 3 -7.80 -5.30 13.23
C GLY A 3 -6.48 -4.53 13.07
N ASN A 4 -5.35 -5.27 13.06
CA ASN A 4 -3.98 -4.71 13.00
C ASN A 4 -3.51 -4.31 11.59
N ILE A 5 -4.43 -4.18 10.62
CA ILE A 5 -4.13 -3.76 9.25
C ILE A 5 -4.96 -2.54 8.85
N CYS A 6 -4.40 -1.73 7.96
CA CYS A 6 -5.08 -0.61 7.31
C CYS A 6 -4.83 -0.66 5.79
N GLN A 7 -5.74 -0.03 5.05
CA GLN A 7 -5.62 0.12 3.60
C GLN A 7 -5.04 1.49 3.26
N LEU A 8 -4.14 1.51 2.28
CA LEU A 8 -3.57 2.73 1.71
C LEU A 8 -3.89 2.79 0.22
N ILE A 9 -4.15 3.99 -0.27
CA ILE A 9 -4.22 4.28 -1.70
C ILE A 9 -2.90 4.91 -2.09
N VAL A 10 -2.14 4.22 -2.94
CA VAL A 10 -0.89 4.73 -3.51
C VAL A 10 -1.17 5.18 -4.93
N ASN A 11 -0.90 6.46 -5.21
CA ASN A 11 -1.00 7.01 -6.55
C ASN A 11 0.35 6.82 -7.24
N CYS A 12 0.37 6.09 -8.36
CA CYS A 12 1.54 5.92 -9.21
C CYS A 12 1.21 6.47 -10.59
N ASN A 13 1.67 7.68 -10.92
CA ASN A 13 1.34 8.35 -12.18
C ASN A 13 -0.17 8.37 -12.48
N SER A 14 -0.61 7.65 -13.53
CA SER A 14 -2.00 7.52 -13.94
C SER A 14 -2.78 6.44 -13.18
N GLU A 15 -2.10 5.57 -12.45
CA GLU A 15 -2.70 4.43 -11.77
C GLU A 15 -2.86 4.67 -10.26
N LYS A 16 -3.84 3.98 -9.67
CA LYS A 16 -4.04 3.94 -8.22
C LYS A 16 -4.02 2.49 -7.77
N PHE A 17 -3.21 2.21 -6.75
CA PHE A 17 -3.10 0.90 -6.15
C PHE A 17 -3.67 0.93 -4.74
N LEU A 18 -4.62 0.05 -4.46
CA LEU A 18 -5.09 -0.21 -3.11
C LEU A 18 -4.18 -1.27 -2.49
N THR A 19 -3.41 -0.89 -1.47
CA THR A 19 -2.51 -1.79 -0.75
C THR A 19 -2.93 -1.93 0.70
N THR A 20 -2.52 -3.02 1.34
CA THR A 20 -2.76 -3.28 2.76
C THR A 20 -1.42 -3.28 3.49
N ILE A 21 -1.37 -2.58 4.62
CA ILE A 21 -0.20 -2.52 5.49
C ILE A 21 -0.64 -2.77 6.93
N THR A 22 0.28 -3.25 7.78
CA THR A 22 0.00 -3.34 9.22
C THR A 22 0.01 -1.95 9.86
N THR A 23 -0.81 -1.75 10.89
CA THR A 23 -0.82 -0.50 11.67
C THR A 23 0.52 -0.25 12.36
N LEU A 24 1.24 -1.32 12.74
CA LEU A 24 2.61 -1.22 13.27
C LEU A 24 3.59 -0.69 12.21
N SER A 25 3.57 -1.24 11.00
CA SER A 25 4.43 -0.77 9.91
C SER A 25 4.11 0.67 9.51
N LEU A 26 2.83 1.06 9.48
CA LEU A 26 2.42 2.44 9.24
C LEU A 26 3.10 3.41 10.23
N ARG A 27 3.09 3.06 11.53
CA ARG A 27 3.73 3.86 12.59
C ARG A 27 5.24 3.85 12.52
N ASN A 28 5.85 2.69 12.32
CA ASN A 28 7.31 2.54 12.27
C ASN A 28 7.95 3.25 11.06
N LEU A 29 7.19 3.36 9.96
CA LEU A 29 7.62 4.06 8.75
C LEU A 29 7.18 5.54 8.75
N GLU A 30 6.44 5.97 9.78
CA GLU A 30 5.90 7.33 9.91
C GLU A 30 5.16 7.80 8.63
N LEU A 31 4.42 6.88 8.01
CA LEU A 31 3.75 7.15 6.74
C LEU A 31 2.58 8.13 6.92
N GLU A 32 2.57 9.16 6.09
CA GLU A 32 1.53 10.17 6.05
C GLU A 32 1.04 10.42 4.62
N ILE A 33 -0.05 11.17 4.48
CA ILE A 33 -0.58 11.52 3.16
C ILE A 33 0.44 12.43 2.47
N GLY A 34 0.91 11.99 1.30
CA GLY A 34 1.90 12.72 0.51
C GLY A 34 3.32 12.17 0.64
N SER A 35 3.58 11.20 1.53
CA SER A 35 4.86 10.50 1.57
C SER A 35 5.16 9.83 0.23
N GLU A 36 6.39 10.00 -0.26
CA GLU A 36 6.88 9.23 -1.40
C GLU A 36 7.16 7.79 -0.98
N VAL A 37 6.56 6.83 -1.68
CA VAL A 37 6.66 5.41 -1.36
C VAL A 37 6.92 4.58 -2.59
N PHE A 38 7.65 3.49 -2.41
CA PHE A 38 7.81 2.44 -3.42
C PHE A 38 6.95 1.24 -3.03
N ILE A 39 6.00 0.88 -3.89
CA ILE A 39 5.24 -0.36 -3.74
C ILE A 39 5.84 -1.45 -4.62
N SER A 40 5.89 -2.66 -4.08
CA SER A 40 6.29 -3.86 -4.83
C SER A 40 5.19 -4.91 -4.70
N PHE A 41 4.93 -5.62 -5.78
CA PHE A 41 4.02 -6.76 -5.82
C PHE A 41 4.71 -7.91 -6.56
N LYS A 42 4.36 -9.14 -6.19
CA LYS A 42 4.89 -10.32 -6.88
C LYS A 42 4.21 -10.46 -8.23
N ALA A 43 5.00 -10.54 -9.30
CA ALA A 43 4.48 -10.69 -10.66
C ALA A 43 3.62 -11.97 -10.81
N THR A 44 3.90 -13.02 -10.04
CA THR A 44 3.14 -14.27 -10.02
C THR A 44 1.71 -14.12 -9.51
N ASP A 45 1.44 -13.05 -8.75
CA ASP A 45 0.13 -12.79 -8.17
C ASP A 45 -0.73 -11.87 -9.08
N VAL A 46 -0.16 -11.42 -10.21
CA VAL A 46 -0.86 -10.59 -11.21
C VAL A 46 -1.58 -11.48 -12.20
N LYS A 47 -2.88 -11.26 -12.33
CA LYS A 47 -3.71 -11.93 -13.34
C LYS A 47 -3.88 -11.01 -14.55
N CYS A 48 -3.30 -11.38 -15.69
CA CYS A 48 -3.62 -10.78 -16.98
C CYS A 48 -4.91 -11.40 -17.52
N LEU A 49 -5.85 -10.56 -17.96
CA LEU A 49 -7.15 -10.95 -18.53
C LEU A 49 -7.12 -10.84 -20.05
#